data_AF-A0A2N9P0V9-F1
#
_entry.id   AF-A0A2N9P0V9-F1
#
_cell.length_a   1.000
_cell.length_b   1.000
_cell.length_c   1.000
_cell.angle_alpha   90.00
_cell.angle_beta   90.00
_cell.angle_gamma   90.00
#
_symmetry.space_group_name_H-M   'P 1'
#
loop_
_entity.id
_entity.type
_entity.pdbx_description
1 polymer ?
#
loop_
_entity_poly.entity_id
_entity_poly.type
_entity_poly.pdbx_seq_one_letter_code
_entity_poly.pdbx_strand_id
1 'polypeptide(L)'
;MNLPQTLRLGEGIRGMHYNIEGTATLWSAVGERSGDTALGGVERGGIPECSSPFQWAPRGGRLLRAAVLCLILLGLALAPLDAQEARAHASSVWERSIVTVEVARKNYEFYQPWSTQTKQISKTGTVVGEHQILTTAEDLWDRTLVRLQKGGRGPWTIGQVTWIDYPANLALVTTSDTNFWHGLKPAAFGHGKPVDGALQIARWRDGNLETRRAEFTQFSVREAQLSSLEHVELEASSEIQAAGWGEPLIANSRILGIVRAQDGRTCVAIPASFIQSILTALQKREYHGLGYFHFYWEPALNPASLARLKLPGEPRGVIVVNVPQRPDTTTPVLKPEDIILRIDGFDLDIQGDYNDPEFGHLMLENLAMRQRWAGDDVKMQIWRDGKPMEVTYRLPRFNYTNSLVPYAAYDQEPDYLIAGGLVFQPLLDSYLQSWGPEWKQRAPFRLNYYNNEQPTHERPALVLLSQVLPDPYNIGYQEQKCLVVDKVNGQHISRLSDLRDALQKPLDGFHVIDFAAGDSLQRIVVEAGEAEREATARVLKRYGISQSSRLAHPSEIVAGKPVN
;
A
#
# COMPACT_ATOMS: atom_id res chain seq x y z
N MET A 1 -52.68 14.18 -22.18
CA MET A 1 -52.22 15.37 -21.44
C MET A 1 -51.63 14.86 -20.14
N ASN A 2 -50.33 14.50 -20.13
CA ASN A 2 -49.18 15.35 -19.76
C ASN A 2 -49.31 15.80 -18.29
N LEU A 3 -48.55 15.32 -17.29
CA LEU A 3 -47.09 15.07 -17.19
C LEU A 3 -46.77 13.93 -16.18
N PRO A 4 -45.56 13.33 -16.21
CA PRO A 4 -45.17 12.20 -15.37
C PRO A 4 -44.39 12.61 -14.10
N GLN A 5 -44.57 11.83 -13.03
CA GLN A 5 -43.71 11.83 -11.83
C GLN A 5 -42.47 10.95 -12.10
N THR A 6 -41.29 11.53 -11.95
CA THR A 6 -40.00 10.85 -11.95
C THR A 6 -39.77 10.14 -10.61
N LEU A 7 -39.78 8.80 -10.63
CA LEU A 7 -39.24 7.97 -9.56
C LEU A 7 -37.71 8.04 -9.58
N ARG A 8 -37.11 8.46 -8.46
CA ARG A 8 -35.69 8.23 -8.16
C ARG A 8 -35.54 6.80 -7.65
N LEU A 9 -34.76 5.99 -8.35
CA LEU A 9 -34.15 4.77 -7.82
C LEU A 9 -32.64 4.98 -7.88
N GLY A 10 -32.01 4.91 -6.71
CA GLY A 10 -30.57 4.97 -6.53
C GLY A 10 -30.22 4.04 -5.39
N GLU A 11 -30.31 2.73 -5.63
CA GLU A 11 -29.72 1.72 -4.76
C GLU A 11 -28.39 1.29 -5.40
N GLY A 12 -27.29 1.71 -4.77
CA GLY A 12 -25.94 1.26 -5.13
C GLY A 12 -25.78 -0.21 -4.75
N ILE A 13 -25.40 -1.03 -5.73
CA ILE A 13 -25.16 -2.46 -5.57
C ILE A 13 -23.82 -2.65 -4.85
N ARG A 14 -23.88 -3.31 -3.69
CA ARG A 14 -22.74 -3.80 -2.90
C ARG A 14 -22.08 -4.99 -3.60
N GLY A 15 -20.77 -4.92 -3.78
CA GLY A 15 -19.89 -6.06 -4.01
C GLY A 15 -18.63 -5.92 -3.17
N MET A 16 -18.73 -6.15 -1.86
CA MET A 16 -17.56 -6.33 -0.99
C MET A 16 -17.85 -7.53 -0.08
N HIS A 17 -17.21 -8.66 -0.37
CA HIS A 17 -17.20 -9.83 0.49
C HIS A 17 -16.23 -9.59 1.65
N TYR A 18 -16.77 -9.24 2.82
CA TYR A 18 -16.06 -9.32 4.09
C TYR A 18 -16.51 -10.59 4.81
N ASN A 19 -15.59 -11.55 5.01
CA ASN A 19 -15.74 -12.58 6.04
C ASN A 19 -15.14 -12.03 7.33
N ILE A 20 -15.99 -11.71 8.30
CA ILE A 20 -15.59 -11.31 9.66
C ILE A 20 -16.21 -12.34 10.61
N GLU A 21 -15.39 -13.25 11.13
CA GLU A 21 -15.68 -13.93 12.40
C GLU A 21 -14.91 -13.21 13.51
N GLY A 22 -15.62 -12.37 14.27
CA GLY A 22 -15.08 -11.68 15.44
C GLY A 22 -15.63 -12.30 16.72
N THR A 23 -14.76 -12.93 17.51
CA THR A 23 -15.01 -13.19 18.93
C THR A 23 -14.55 -11.99 19.75
N ALA A 24 -15.50 -11.33 20.40
CA ALA A 24 -15.28 -10.19 21.30
C ALA A 24 -14.74 -10.65 22.66
N THR A 25 -13.72 -9.98 23.18
CA THR A 25 -13.33 -10.07 24.59
C THR A 25 -13.16 -8.66 25.16
N LEU A 26 -14.08 -8.27 26.04
CA LEU A 26 -14.06 -7.02 26.81
C LEU A 26 -12.83 -6.97 27.74
N TRP A 27 -12.16 -5.82 27.82
CA TRP A 27 -11.29 -5.47 28.94
C TRP A 27 -11.84 -4.25 29.67
N SER A 28 -12.16 -4.43 30.95
CA SER A 28 -12.53 -3.38 31.89
C SER A 28 -11.28 -2.71 32.47
N ALA A 29 -11.26 -1.37 32.44
CA ALA A 29 -10.27 -0.56 33.11
C ALA A 29 -10.53 -0.48 34.62
N VAL A 30 -9.47 -0.63 35.43
CA VAL A 30 -9.40 -0.13 36.81
C VAL A 30 -8.02 0.49 36.98
N GLY A 31 -7.98 1.77 37.34
CA GLY A 31 -6.78 2.48 37.75
C GLY A 31 -6.70 2.58 39.27
N GLU A 32 -5.48 2.71 39.80
CA GLU A 32 -5.14 3.38 41.07
C GLU A 32 -3.60 3.45 41.15
N ARG A 33 -3.03 4.66 41.13
CA ARG A 33 -2.54 5.48 42.26
C ARG A 33 -1.23 4.99 42.90
N SER A 34 -0.29 5.91 42.84
CA SER A 34 1.03 6.02 43.48
C SER A 34 0.97 6.14 45.02
N GLY A 35 2.02 5.67 45.71
CA GLY A 35 2.37 6.13 47.06
C GLY A 35 3.27 5.19 47.88
N ASP A 36 4.56 5.53 47.94
CA ASP A 36 5.44 5.58 49.13
C ASP A 36 5.95 4.35 49.92
N THR A 37 7.30 4.26 49.92
CA THR A 37 8.29 4.04 51.00
C THR A 37 8.32 2.80 51.91
N ALA A 38 9.45 2.08 51.79
CA ALA A 38 10.45 1.68 52.82
C ALA A 38 10.02 1.13 54.19
N LEU A 39 10.55 -0.06 54.56
CA LEU A 39 11.55 -0.30 55.64
C LEU A 39 11.75 -1.81 55.92
N GLY A 40 12.92 -2.14 56.49
CA GLY A 40 13.54 -3.47 56.57
C GLY A 40 13.01 -4.46 57.64
N GLY A 41 13.65 -5.63 57.73
CA GLY A 41 13.39 -6.61 58.79
C GLY A 41 13.85 -8.07 58.55
N VAL A 42 15.17 -8.31 58.53
CA VAL A 42 15.93 -9.27 59.38
C VAL A 42 15.32 -10.65 59.81
N GLU A 43 16.09 -11.71 59.49
CA GLU A 43 16.44 -12.94 60.27
C GLU A 43 15.86 -14.37 60.02
N ARG A 44 16.85 -15.27 59.82
CA ARG A 44 17.09 -16.64 60.36
C ARG A 44 16.23 -17.84 59.92
N GLY A 45 16.95 -18.80 59.30
CA GLY A 45 17.40 -19.99 60.04
C GLY A 45 17.03 -21.37 59.46
N GLY A 46 18.03 -22.25 59.31
CA GLY A 46 17.86 -23.70 59.48
C GLY A 46 18.35 -24.61 58.33
N ILE A 47 19.55 -25.16 58.47
CA ILE A 47 19.98 -26.48 57.96
C ILE A 47 20.10 -27.38 59.22
N PRO A 48 19.85 -28.71 59.19
CA PRO A 48 20.89 -29.73 58.89
C PRO A 48 20.23 -31.00 58.23
N GLU A 49 20.78 -32.17 57.92
CA GLU A 49 22.10 -32.80 57.92
C GLU A 49 21.99 -34.11 57.10
N CYS A 50 23.16 -34.67 56.80
CA CYS A 50 23.42 -35.87 56.04
C CYS A 50 23.26 -37.17 56.87
N SER A 51 22.87 -38.30 56.27
CA SER A 51 23.34 -39.62 56.69
C SER A 51 23.06 -40.71 55.64
N SER A 52 24.11 -41.46 55.31
CA SER A 52 24.09 -42.75 54.61
C SER A 52 24.02 -43.89 55.64
N PRO A 53 23.81 -45.17 55.24
CA PRO A 53 24.97 -46.00 54.89
C PRO A 53 24.76 -47.04 53.78
N PHE A 54 25.90 -47.59 53.40
CA PHE A 54 26.25 -48.56 52.36
C PHE A 54 26.15 -50.02 52.89
N GLN A 55 25.85 -51.04 52.06
CA GLN A 55 26.51 -52.37 52.09
C GLN A 55 26.13 -53.32 50.92
N TRP A 56 26.98 -54.34 50.75
CA TRP A 56 27.45 -55.08 49.54
C TRP A 56 26.58 -56.17 48.87
N ALA A 57 26.63 -56.23 47.53
CA ALA A 57 27.05 -57.30 46.56
C ALA A 57 26.87 -58.81 46.91
N PRO A 58 26.64 -59.78 45.95
CA PRO A 58 27.54 -59.97 44.78
C PRO A 58 27.02 -60.62 43.46
N ARG A 59 27.82 -60.37 42.39
CA ARG A 59 28.31 -61.22 41.28
C ARG A 59 27.36 -61.86 40.23
N GLY A 60 27.65 -61.51 38.97
CA GLY A 60 27.88 -62.49 37.90
C GLY A 60 27.39 -62.10 36.50
N GLY A 61 28.29 -62.02 35.50
CA GLY A 61 27.90 -62.23 34.10
C GLY A 61 28.32 -61.20 33.03
N ARG A 62 29.61 -61.19 32.68
CA ARG A 62 30.15 -61.24 31.31
C ARG A 62 29.64 -60.23 30.26
N LEU A 63 30.46 -59.19 30.06
CA LEU A 63 31.16 -58.85 28.80
C LEU A 63 30.62 -59.53 27.53
N LEU A 64 29.60 -58.93 26.90
CA LEU A 64 29.33 -59.10 25.46
C LEU A 64 28.33 -58.06 24.88
N ARG A 65 27.93 -57.03 25.65
CA ARG A 65 26.97 -56.01 25.21
C ARG A 65 27.55 -54.63 24.88
N ALA A 66 28.86 -54.42 25.06
CA ALA A 66 29.48 -53.11 24.85
C ALA A 66 29.88 -52.83 23.38
N ALA A 67 30.03 -53.85 22.53
CA ALA A 67 30.51 -53.66 21.15
C ALA A 67 29.37 -53.37 20.14
N VAL A 68 28.12 -53.75 20.44
CA VAL A 68 26.99 -53.55 19.51
C VAL A 68 26.26 -52.22 19.77
N LEU A 69 26.36 -51.65 20.98
CA LEU A 69 25.76 -50.35 21.29
C LEU A 69 26.55 -49.16 20.70
N CYS A 70 27.88 -49.27 20.56
CA CYS A 70 28.69 -48.22 19.94
C CYS A 70 28.51 -48.13 18.42
N LEU A 71 28.14 -49.21 17.73
CA LEU A 71 27.89 -49.19 16.28
C LEU A 71 26.50 -48.65 15.91
N ILE A 72 25.52 -48.76 16.81
CA ILE A 72 24.19 -48.16 16.63
C ILE A 72 24.20 -46.67 17.02
N LEU A 73 25.04 -46.27 17.98
CA LEU A 73 25.24 -44.85 18.33
C LEU A 73 26.14 -44.09 17.35
N LEU A 74 27.03 -44.76 16.59
CA LEU A 74 27.74 -44.13 15.47
C LEU A 74 26.90 -44.03 14.19
N GLY A 75 25.91 -44.91 14.00
CA GLY A 75 25.01 -44.89 12.83
C GLY A 75 23.89 -43.85 12.89
N LEU A 76 23.60 -43.30 14.08
CA LEU A 76 22.58 -42.26 14.30
C LEU A 76 23.16 -40.83 14.39
N ALA A 77 24.49 -40.67 14.30
CA ALA A 77 25.16 -39.37 14.27
C ALA A 77 25.49 -38.89 12.83
N LEU A 78 25.08 -39.65 11.82
CA LEU A 78 25.29 -39.35 10.39
C LEU A 78 23.94 -39.14 9.69
N ALA A 79 23.11 -38.26 10.24
CA ALA A 79 22.14 -37.47 9.49
C ALA A 79 22.69 -36.03 9.41
N PRO A 80 22.55 -35.37 8.26
CA PRO A 80 23.68 -34.91 7.47
C PRO A 80 24.37 -33.69 8.09
N LEU A 81 25.68 -33.77 8.30
CA LEU A 81 26.55 -32.59 8.40
C LEU A 81 26.32 -31.64 7.21
N ASP A 82 25.98 -32.19 6.03
CA ASP A 82 25.58 -31.42 4.83
C ASP A 82 24.38 -30.47 5.06
N ALA A 83 23.39 -30.83 5.90
CA ALA A 83 22.25 -29.94 6.16
C ALA A 83 22.60 -28.81 7.15
N GLN A 84 23.60 -29.03 8.00
CA GLN A 84 24.08 -28.03 8.96
C GLN A 84 25.13 -27.10 8.34
N GLU A 85 26.01 -27.63 7.48
CA GLU A 85 26.88 -26.83 6.61
C GLU A 85 26.09 -26.06 5.56
N ALA A 86 25.05 -26.63 4.92
CA ALA A 86 24.17 -25.87 4.03
C ALA A 86 23.40 -24.75 4.75
N ARG A 87 22.98 -24.96 6.01
CA ARG A 87 22.37 -23.91 6.85
C ARG A 87 23.36 -22.81 7.22
N ALA A 88 24.60 -23.15 7.58
CA ALA A 88 25.66 -22.18 7.89
C ALA A 88 26.12 -21.43 6.62
N HIS A 89 26.22 -22.11 5.47
CA HIS A 89 26.53 -21.49 4.19
C HIS A 89 25.41 -20.58 3.68
N ALA A 90 24.13 -20.97 3.84
CA ALA A 90 23.00 -20.13 3.44
C ALA A 90 22.96 -18.83 4.25
N SER A 91 23.22 -18.86 5.57
CA SER A 91 23.33 -17.66 6.40
C SER A 91 24.43 -16.71 5.88
N SER A 92 25.55 -17.24 5.38
CA SER A 92 26.69 -16.45 4.89
C SER A 92 26.45 -15.72 3.55
N VAL A 93 25.51 -16.18 2.72
CA VAL A 93 25.26 -15.59 1.38
C VAL A 93 24.43 -14.31 1.50
N TRP A 94 23.46 -14.30 2.43
CA TRP A 94 22.54 -13.17 2.59
C TRP A 94 23.18 -11.98 3.30
N GLU A 95 24.20 -12.18 4.12
CA GLU A 95 25.01 -11.09 4.70
C GLU A 95 25.62 -10.16 3.64
N ARG A 96 25.90 -10.71 2.45
CA ARG A 96 26.48 -9.98 1.31
C ARG A 96 25.44 -9.45 0.34
N SER A 97 24.18 -9.79 0.53
CA SER A 97 23.10 -9.42 -0.40
C SER A 97 22.06 -8.51 0.26
N ILE A 98 22.02 -8.44 1.58
CA ILE A 98 21.06 -7.64 2.34
C ILE A 98 21.77 -6.45 2.99
N VAL A 99 21.16 -5.28 2.89
CA VAL A 99 21.63 -4.02 3.48
C VAL A 99 20.47 -3.35 4.22
N THR A 100 20.82 -2.49 5.18
CA THR A 100 19.86 -1.58 5.81
C THR A 100 19.76 -0.32 4.97
N VAL A 101 18.55 0.11 4.66
CA VAL A 101 18.24 1.38 3.99
C VAL A 101 17.52 2.26 4.99
N GLU A 102 18.14 3.36 5.39
CA GLU A 102 17.52 4.34 6.27
C GLU A 102 17.13 5.58 5.49
N VAL A 103 15.92 6.07 5.74
CA VAL A 103 15.33 7.19 5.03
C VAL A 103 14.89 8.21 6.05
N ALA A 104 15.41 9.44 5.95
CA ALA A 104 14.78 10.59 6.55
C ALA A 104 13.89 11.26 5.50
N ARG A 105 12.66 11.58 5.90
CA ARG A 105 11.67 12.21 5.02
C ARG A 105 10.92 13.31 5.78
N LYS A 106 10.38 14.26 5.03
CA LYS A 106 9.34 15.13 5.55
C LYS A 106 8.09 14.29 5.77
N ASN A 107 7.40 14.56 6.87
CA ASN A 107 6.07 14.07 7.17
C ASN A 107 5.17 15.28 7.33
N TYR A 108 4.29 15.48 6.34
CA TYR A 108 3.33 16.57 6.35
C TYR A 108 2.10 16.19 7.17
N GLU A 109 1.60 17.14 7.94
CA GLU A 109 0.34 17.00 8.67
C GLU A 109 -0.82 17.47 7.80
N PHE A 110 -1.72 16.57 7.40
CA PHE A 110 -2.82 16.94 6.48
C PHE A 110 -3.86 17.89 7.10
N TYR A 111 -3.97 17.94 8.43
CA TYR A 111 -4.81 18.95 9.09
C TYR A 111 -4.15 20.35 9.08
N GLN A 112 -2.82 20.42 9.09
CA GLN A 112 -2.03 21.66 9.05
C GLN A 112 -0.94 21.52 7.97
N PRO A 113 -1.30 21.67 6.68
CA PRO A 113 -0.44 21.29 5.55
C PRO A 113 0.90 22.06 5.46
N TRP A 114 1.01 23.20 6.15
CA TRP A 114 2.24 23.98 6.29
C TRP A 114 3.19 23.46 7.37
N SER A 115 2.74 22.54 8.22
CA SER A 115 3.54 21.95 9.29
C SER A 115 4.24 20.69 8.79
N THR A 116 5.53 20.60 9.09
CA THR A 116 6.38 19.46 8.71
C THR A 116 7.13 18.92 9.91
N GLN A 117 7.08 17.61 10.09
CA GLN A 117 7.97 16.90 11.00
C GLN A 117 8.97 16.05 10.19
N THR A 118 10.15 15.82 10.74
CA THR A 118 11.07 14.83 10.16
C THR A 118 10.74 13.46 10.72
N LYS A 119 10.43 12.51 9.85
CA LYS A 119 10.30 11.10 10.21
C LYS A 119 11.49 10.34 9.65
N GLN A 120 12.05 9.44 10.45
CA GLN A 120 13.10 8.53 10.03
C GLN A 120 12.56 7.11 10.06
N ILE A 121 12.83 6.35 9.01
CA ILE A 121 12.47 4.95 8.91
C ILE A 121 13.67 4.11 8.50
N SER A 122 13.71 2.88 9.00
CA SER A 122 14.69 1.88 8.61
C SER A 122 13.99 0.77 7.85
N LYS A 123 14.55 0.40 6.71
CA LYS A 123 14.01 -0.58 5.76
C LYS A 123 15.09 -1.59 5.41
N THR A 124 14.66 -2.71 4.85
CA THR A 124 15.55 -3.70 4.27
C THR A 124 15.71 -3.43 2.77
N GLY A 125 16.95 -3.46 2.30
CA GLY A 125 17.30 -3.42 0.89
C GLY A 125 18.01 -4.70 0.48
N THR A 126 17.74 -5.18 -0.73
CA THR A 126 18.37 -6.37 -1.30
C THR A 126 19.16 -6.00 -2.54
N VAL A 127 20.43 -6.36 -2.61
CA VAL A 127 21.28 -6.16 -3.79
C VAL A 127 20.79 -7.11 -4.88
N VAL A 128 20.34 -6.58 -6.02
CA VAL A 128 19.74 -7.35 -7.12
C VAL A 128 20.48 -7.20 -8.45
N GLY A 129 21.45 -6.29 -8.52
CA GLY A 129 22.26 -6.05 -9.70
C GLY A 129 23.53 -5.29 -9.38
N GLU A 130 24.30 -4.95 -10.40
CA GLU A 130 25.50 -4.13 -10.23
C GLU A 130 25.10 -2.74 -9.72
N HIS A 131 25.56 -2.40 -8.51
CA HIS A 131 25.25 -1.12 -7.86
C HIS A 131 23.75 -0.82 -7.72
N GLN A 132 22.91 -1.87 -7.59
CA GLN A 132 21.45 -1.75 -7.49
C GLN A 132 20.92 -2.48 -6.26
N ILE A 133 20.25 -1.73 -5.38
CA ILE A 133 19.54 -2.23 -4.21
C ILE A 133 18.04 -2.06 -4.43
N LEU A 134 17.29 -3.15 -4.37
CA LEU A 134 15.84 -3.17 -4.40
C LEU A 134 15.26 -3.03 -2.99
N THR A 135 14.22 -2.20 -2.84
CA THR A 135 13.39 -2.12 -1.64
C THR A 135 11.97 -1.71 -2.03
N THR A 136 11.05 -1.62 -1.06
CA THR A 136 9.69 -1.12 -1.31
C THR A 136 9.66 0.40 -1.49
N ALA A 137 8.71 0.94 -2.24
CA ALA A 137 8.55 2.39 -2.44
C ALA A 137 7.96 3.12 -1.22
N GLU A 138 7.28 2.38 -0.34
CA GLU A 138 6.62 2.93 0.85
C GLU A 138 7.58 3.74 1.73
N ASP A 139 7.17 4.91 2.23
CA ASP A 139 8.03 5.83 3.00
C ASP A 139 9.31 6.31 2.26
N LEU A 140 9.43 6.15 0.93
CA LEU A 140 10.48 6.83 0.14
C LEU A 140 10.02 8.17 -0.47
N TRP A 141 8.77 8.56 -0.25
CA TRP A 141 8.23 9.85 -0.68
C TRP A 141 8.63 11.00 0.25
N ASP A 142 8.86 12.18 -0.32
CA ASP A 142 9.32 13.38 0.39
C ASP A 142 10.65 13.20 1.15
N ARG A 143 11.49 12.28 0.67
CA ARG A 143 12.79 11.96 1.25
C ARG A 143 13.74 13.17 1.22
N THR A 144 14.46 13.37 2.31
CA THR A 144 15.52 14.40 2.44
C THR A 144 16.90 13.78 2.54
N LEU A 145 17.01 12.53 3.00
CA LEU A 145 18.25 11.80 3.12
C LEU A 145 18.00 10.30 2.98
N VAL A 146 18.85 9.62 2.22
CA VAL A 146 18.92 8.15 2.18
C VAL A 146 20.31 7.73 2.62
N ARG A 147 20.38 6.80 3.58
CA ARG A 147 21.62 6.22 4.07
C ARG A 147 21.58 4.70 3.92
N LEU A 148 22.73 4.12 3.61
CA LEU A 148 22.91 2.70 3.40
C LEU A 148 23.92 2.16 4.41
N GLN A 149 23.65 0.97 4.94
CA GLN A 149 24.58 0.27 5.82
C GLN A 149 24.60 -1.21 5.45
N LYS A 150 25.81 -1.75 5.24
CA LYS A 150 26.03 -3.19 5.04
C LYS A 150 26.56 -3.86 6.32
N GLY A 151 26.36 -5.17 6.44
CA GLY A 151 26.87 -5.96 7.55
C GLY A 151 26.23 -5.65 8.91
N GLY A 152 25.06 -4.98 8.92
CA GLY A 152 24.29 -4.64 10.13
C GLY A 152 24.89 -3.59 11.07
N ARG A 153 26.21 -3.35 11.04
CA ARG A 153 26.92 -2.36 11.87
C ARG A 153 28.03 -1.61 11.13
N GLY A 154 28.06 -1.67 9.80
CA GLY A 154 29.03 -0.91 9.00
C GLY A 154 28.88 0.61 9.13
N PRO A 155 29.81 1.39 8.57
CA PRO A 155 29.62 2.83 8.44
C PRO A 155 28.40 3.12 7.56
N TRP A 156 27.73 4.24 7.84
CA TRP A 156 26.67 4.75 6.98
C TRP A 156 27.28 5.40 5.73
N THR A 157 26.72 5.05 4.58
CA THR A 157 27.06 5.63 3.27
C THR A 157 25.84 6.38 2.73
N ILE A 158 26.05 7.51 2.07
CA ILE A 158 24.96 8.26 1.44
C ILE A 158 24.46 7.53 0.21
N GLY A 159 23.16 7.26 0.15
CA GLY A 159 22.49 6.63 -0.99
C GLY A 159 21.63 7.61 -1.79
N GLN A 160 21.18 7.17 -2.96
CA GLN A 160 20.25 7.89 -3.84
C GLN A 160 19.24 6.91 -4.43
N VAL A 161 17.96 7.30 -4.49
CA VAL A 161 16.92 6.57 -5.21
C VAL A 161 17.08 6.86 -6.70
N THR A 162 17.34 5.84 -7.52
CA THR A 162 17.52 5.98 -8.98
C THR A 162 16.24 5.74 -9.75
N TRP A 163 15.32 4.95 -9.19
CA TRP A 163 14.03 4.66 -9.77
C TRP A 163 13.02 4.36 -8.67
N ILE A 164 11.77 4.77 -8.85
CA ILE A 164 10.68 4.53 -7.92
C ILE A 164 9.35 4.43 -8.68
N ASP A 165 8.52 3.48 -8.25
CA ASP A 165 7.15 3.31 -8.71
C ASP A 165 6.26 3.02 -7.49
N TYR A 166 5.46 4.02 -7.09
CA TYR A 166 4.55 3.89 -5.96
C TYR A 166 3.44 2.87 -6.22
N PRO A 167 2.75 2.86 -7.38
CA PRO A 167 1.75 1.82 -7.67
C PRO A 167 2.29 0.39 -7.55
N ALA A 168 3.50 0.11 -8.06
CA ALA A 168 4.15 -1.20 -7.92
C ALA A 168 4.74 -1.43 -6.52
N ASN A 169 4.82 -0.40 -5.68
CA ASN A 169 5.52 -0.37 -4.41
C ASN A 169 6.99 -0.85 -4.48
N LEU A 170 7.72 -0.45 -5.52
CA LEU A 170 9.13 -0.81 -5.72
C LEU A 170 10.03 0.42 -5.92
N ALA A 171 11.26 0.33 -5.42
CA ALA A 171 12.29 1.34 -5.63
C ALA A 171 13.67 0.72 -5.79
N LEU A 172 14.50 1.37 -6.59
CA LEU A 172 15.93 1.08 -6.73
C LEU A 172 16.74 2.19 -6.08
N VAL A 173 17.71 1.78 -5.27
CA VAL A 173 18.64 2.65 -4.54
C VAL A 173 20.07 2.31 -4.94
N THR A 174 20.92 3.32 -5.05
CA THR A 174 22.35 3.19 -5.32
C THR A 174 23.16 4.10 -4.40
N THR A 175 24.49 4.05 -4.54
CA THR A 175 25.43 5.01 -3.97
C THR A 175 26.62 5.17 -4.90
N SER A 176 27.15 6.39 -4.97
CA SER A 176 28.39 6.72 -5.70
C SER A 176 29.65 6.24 -4.98
N ASP A 177 29.57 5.86 -3.71
CA ASP A 177 30.71 5.32 -2.97
C ASP A 177 30.99 3.86 -3.38
N THR A 178 32.03 3.67 -4.19
CA THR A 178 32.43 2.36 -4.71
C THR A 178 32.86 1.38 -3.60
N ASN A 179 33.35 1.86 -2.47
CA ASN A 179 33.78 1.01 -1.35
C ASN A 179 32.60 0.32 -0.65
N PHE A 180 31.41 0.95 -0.70
CA PHE A 180 30.19 0.35 -0.17
C PHE A 180 29.90 -1.00 -0.86
N TRP A 181 30.18 -1.12 -2.16
CA TRP A 181 29.86 -2.31 -2.93
C TRP A 181 30.86 -3.46 -2.77
N HIS A 182 32.06 -3.18 -2.25
CA HIS A 182 33.07 -4.21 -2.04
C HIS A 182 32.55 -5.34 -1.12
N GLY A 183 32.55 -6.57 -1.63
CA GLY A 183 32.10 -7.77 -0.92
C GLY A 183 30.58 -8.00 -0.96
N LEU A 184 29.79 -7.06 -1.49
CA LEU A 184 28.38 -7.30 -1.77
C LEU A 184 28.20 -8.16 -3.03
N LYS A 185 27.13 -8.94 -3.07
CA LYS A 185 26.79 -9.81 -4.20
C LYS A 185 25.30 -9.68 -4.52
N PRO A 186 24.92 -9.56 -5.80
CA PRO A 186 23.53 -9.64 -6.21
C PRO A 186 22.91 -10.99 -5.86
N ALA A 187 21.72 -10.95 -5.27
CA ALA A 187 20.88 -12.12 -5.06
C ALA A 187 20.08 -12.44 -6.34
N ALA A 188 19.90 -13.74 -6.59
CA ALA A 188 19.15 -14.22 -7.74
C ALA A 188 17.65 -14.34 -7.40
N PHE A 189 16.79 -14.02 -8.36
CA PHE A 189 15.35 -14.29 -8.28
C PHE A 189 15.05 -15.76 -8.58
N GLY A 190 14.03 -16.29 -7.91
CA GLY A 190 13.44 -17.60 -8.18
C GLY A 190 12.04 -17.46 -8.77
N HIS A 191 11.46 -18.60 -9.14
CA HIS A 191 10.13 -18.68 -9.77
C HIS A 191 9.32 -19.81 -9.14
N GLY A 192 8.00 -19.68 -9.26
CA GLY A 192 7.04 -20.72 -8.89
C GLY A 192 6.75 -20.82 -7.40
N LYS A 193 5.83 -21.73 -7.07
CA LYS A 193 5.40 -22.02 -5.70
C LYS A 193 6.59 -22.52 -4.85
N PRO A 194 6.81 -21.97 -3.64
CA PRO A 194 7.82 -22.50 -2.73
C PRO A 194 7.50 -23.95 -2.35
N VAL A 195 8.54 -24.80 -2.22
CA VAL A 195 8.38 -26.13 -1.61
C VAL A 195 8.24 -25.96 -0.09
N ASP A 196 7.30 -26.69 0.52
CA ASP A 196 6.97 -26.58 1.94
C ASP A 196 8.21 -26.69 2.86
N GLY A 197 8.32 -25.77 3.83
CA GLY A 197 9.34 -25.78 4.88
C GLY A 197 10.70 -25.14 4.53
N ALA A 198 10.92 -24.70 3.29
CA ALA A 198 12.18 -24.08 2.85
C ALA A 198 12.17 -22.55 2.86
N LEU A 199 11.02 -21.92 3.13
CA LEU A 199 10.83 -20.48 3.01
C LEU A 199 11.33 -19.74 4.26
N GLN A 200 12.05 -18.65 4.05
CA GLN A 200 12.64 -17.84 5.13
C GLN A 200 12.52 -16.35 4.82
N ILE A 201 12.43 -15.52 5.85
CA ILE A 201 12.53 -14.07 5.78
C ILE A 201 13.83 -13.66 6.47
N ALA A 202 14.63 -12.81 5.82
CA ALA A 202 15.92 -12.37 6.35
C ALA A 202 16.05 -10.84 6.40
N ARG A 203 16.70 -10.31 7.44
CA ARG A 203 17.01 -8.88 7.58
C ARG A 203 18.14 -8.63 8.57
N TRP A 204 18.76 -7.45 8.51
CA TRP A 204 19.61 -6.98 9.59
C TRP A 204 18.76 -6.39 10.73
N ARG A 205 19.01 -6.82 11.98
CA ARG A 205 18.42 -6.26 13.19
C ARG A 205 19.46 -6.22 14.30
N ASP A 206 19.67 -5.04 14.89
CA ASP A 206 20.65 -4.81 15.97
C ASP A 206 22.07 -5.31 15.64
N GLY A 207 22.42 -5.32 14.36
CA GLY A 207 23.70 -5.79 13.84
C GLY A 207 23.83 -7.28 13.60
N ASN A 208 22.78 -8.07 13.86
CA ASN A 208 22.73 -9.49 13.55
C ASN A 208 21.86 -9.74 12.33
N LEU A 209 22.25 -10.71 11.51
CA LEU A 209 21.38 -11.18 10.44
C LEU A 209 20.30 -12.06 11.06
N GLU A 210 19.10 -11.50 11.23
CA GLU A 210 17.93 -12.23 11.67
C GLU A 210 17.35 -13.00 10.50
N THR A 211 17.22 -14.32 10.64
CA THR A 211 16.48 -15.17 9.71
C THR A 211 15.36 -15.88 10.46
N ARG A 212 14.16 -15.88 9.87
CA ARG A 212 12.97 -16.54 10.43
C ARG A 212 12.34 -17.42 9.37
N ARG A 213 11.86 -18.60 9.78
CA ARG A 213 11.11 -19.47 8.90
C ARG A 213 9.77 -18.82 8.57
N ALA A 214 9.34 -19.03 7.34
CA ALA A 214 8.00 -18.71 6.88
C ALA A 214 7.38 -19.96 6.24
N GLU A 215 6.06 -19.99 6.14
CA GLU A 215 5.30 -21.06 5.49
C GLU A 215 4.42 -20.44 4.43
N PHE A 216 4.59 -20.90 3.18
CA PHE A 216 3.78 -20.43 2.07
C PHE A 216 2.30 -20.75 2.36
N THR A 217 1.43 -19.75 2.15
CA THR A 217 -0.01 -19.92 2.29
C THR A 217 -0.65 -20.00 0.91
N GLN A 218 -0.54 -18.94 0.11
CA GLN A 218 -1.16 -18.87 -1.21
C GLN A 218 -0.56 -17.73 -2.05
N PHE A 219 -0.89 -17.75 -3.34
CA PHE A 219 -0.89 -16.55 -4.16
C PHE A 219 -2.33 -16.03 -4.22
N SER A 220 -2.51 -14.72 -4.08
CA SER A 220 -3.82 -14.07 -4.14
C SER A 220 -3.70 -12.75 -4.87
N VAL A 221 -4.76 -12.35 -5.59
CA VAL A 221 -4.86 -11.00 -6.14
C VAL A 221 -5.36 -10.08 -5.02
N ARG A 222 -4.63 -9.00 -4.77
CA ARG A 222 -4.93 -8.04 -3.71
C ARG A 222 -4.69 -6.62 -4.18
N GLU A 223 -5.39 -5.68 -3.54
CA GLU A 223 -5.08 -4.26 -3.64
C GLU A 223 -3.64 -4.00 -3.17
N ALA A 224 -2.89 -3.27 -4.00
CA ALA A 224 -1.52 -2.87 -3.77
C ALA A 224 -1.44 -1.88 -2.58
N GLN A 225 -0.29 -1.87 -1.89
CA GLN A 225 -0.12 -1.07 -0.67
C GLN A 225 -0.34 0.44 -0.86
N LEU A 226 0.04 0.98 -2.03
CA LEU A 226 0.09 2.42 -2.31
C LEU A 226 -0.75 2.81 -3.52
N SER A 227 -1.68 1.97 -3.97
CA SER A 227 -2.60 2.28 -5.06
C SER A 227 -3.81 1.36 -5.03
N SER A 228 -4.91 1.77 -5.68
CA SER A 228 -6.11 0.95 -5.83
C SER A 228 -5.99 -0.14 -6.91
N LEU A 229 -4.76 -0.47 -7.33
CA LEU A 229 -4.50 -1.50 -8.31
C LEU A 229 -4.50 -2.86 -7.66
N GLU A 230 -5.03 -3.86 -8.35
CA GLU A 230 -5.04 -5.24 -7.87
C GLU A 230 -4.06 -6.09 -8.70
N HIS A 231 -3.11 -6.73 -8.02
CA HIS A 231 -2.16 -7.65 -8.65
C HIS A 231 -1.85 -8.82 -7.72
N VAL A 232 -1.19 -9.84 -8.27
CA VAL A 232 -0.77 -11.02 -7.51
C VAL A 232 0.21 -10.64 -6.40
N GLU A 233 -0.03 -11.21 -5.22
CA GLU A 233 0.80 -11.12 -4.02
C GLU A 233 1.06 -12.54 -3.49
N LEU A 234 2.19 -12.74 -2.82
CA LEU A 234 2.55 -13.98 -2.13
C LEU A 234 2.27 -13.83 -0.65
N GLU A 235 1.43 -14.71 -0.10
CA GLU A 235 1.14 -14.78 1.34
C GLU A 235 1.93 -15.89 2.01
N ALA A 236 2.56 -15.56 3.14
CA ALA A 236 3.26 -16.53 3.98
C ALA A 236 3.04 -16.25 5.47
N SER A 237 3.01 -17.30 6.29
CA SER A 237 2.90 -17.19 7.76
C SER A 237 4.29 -17.26 8.38
N SER A 238 4.64 -16.39 9.33
CA SER A 238 5.97 -16.39 9.95
C SER A 238 6.00 -15.93 11.42
N GLU A 239 6.98 -16.49 12.15
CA GLU A 239 7.41 -16.12 13.51
C GLU A 239 8.29 -14.84 13.55
N ILE A 240 8.27 -14.04 12.49
CA ILE A 240 8.95 -12.74 12.46
C ILE A 240 8.05 -11.66 13.03
N GLN A 241 8.61 -10.65 13.69
CA GLN A 241 7.85 -9.49 14.20
C GLN A 241 8.23 -8.22 13.46
N ALA A 242 7.26 -7.34 13.23
CA ALA A 242 7.47 -6.04 12.58
C ALA A 242 8.24 -6.15 11.25
N ALA A 243 7.86 -7.11 10.40
CA ALA A 243 8.27 -7.19 9.00
C ALA A 243 7.37 -6.31 8.12
N GLY A 244 7.64 -6.28 6.81
CA GLY A 244 6.88 -5.44 5.85
C GLY A 244 7.68 -4.29 5.29
N TRP A 245 8.98 -4.22 5.56
CA TRP A 245 9.82 -3.08 5.21
C TRP A 245 10.85 -3.43 4.13
N GLY A 246 10.50 -4.36 3.24
CA GLY A 246 11.34 -4.77 2.11
C GLY A 246 12.21 -6.00 2.38
N GLU A 247 11.90 -6.79 3.40
CA GLU A 247 12.64 -8.04 3.66
C GLU A 247 12.51 -9.04 2.50
N PRO A 248 13.60 -9.66 2.02
CA PRO A 248 13.49 -10.72 1.04
C PRO A 248 12.90 -11.98 1.65
N LEU A 249 11.93 -12.54 0.94
CA LEU A 249 11.40 -13.87 1.15
C LEU A 249 12.21 -14.85 0.30
N ILE A 250 12.82 -15.85 0.93
CA ILE A 250 13.91 -16.65 0.38
C ILE A 250 13.55 -18.13 0.39
N ALA A 251 13.83 -18.82 -0.72
CA ALA A 251 13.87 -20.28 -0.77
C ALA A 251 14.96 -20.74 -1.73
N ASN A 252 15.66 -21.84 -1.41
CA ASN A 252 16.70 -22.42 -2.27
C ASN A 252 17.76 -21.41 -2.74
N SER A 253 18.21 -20.54 -1.83
CA SER A 253 19.18 -19.46 -2.11
C SER A 253 18.74 -18.46 -3.19
N ARG A 254 17.42 -18.31 -3.40
CA ARG A 254 16.82 -17.35 -4.32
C ARG A 254 15.71 -16.55 -3.64
N ILE A 255 15.50 -15.33 -4.12
CA ILE A 255 14.39 -14.46 -3.68
C ILE A 255 13.12 -14.91 -4.38
N LEU A 256 12.07 -15.20 -3.63
CA LEU A 256 10.72 -15.49 -4.13
C LEU A 256 9.76 -14.31 -3.99
N GLY A 257 10.11 -13.31 -3.18
CA GLY A 257 9.38 -12.05 -3.11
C GLY A 257 10.02 -11.06 -2.15
N ILE A 258 9.45 -9.86 -2.08
CA ILE A 258 9.85 -8.81 -1.15
C ILE A 258 8.66 -8.49 -0.24
N VAL A 259 8.81 -8.70 1.08
CA VAL A 259 7.74 -8.50 2.06
C VAL A 259 7.41 -7.00 2.15
N ARG A 260 6.14 -6.67 1.93
CA ARG A 260 5.62 -5.29 1.91
C ARG A 260 4.67 -4.97 3.05
N ALA A 261 4.16 -5.98 3.76
CA ALA A 261 3.30 -5.79 4.92
C ALA A 261 3.32 -7.03 5.82
N GLN A 262 2.94 -6.82 7.08
CA GLN A 262 2.66 -7.89 8.01
C GLN A 262 1.40 -7.55 8.81
N ASP A 263 0.45 -8.49 8.86
CA ASP A 263 -0.71 -8.46 9.75
C ASP A 263 -0.72 -9.72 10.62
N GLY A 264 -0.54 -9.54 11.94
CA GLY A 264 -0.32 -10.64 12.87
C GLY A 264 0.82 -11.56 12.40
N ARG A 265 0.48 -12.80 12.09
CA ARG A 265 1.42 -13.82 11.58
C ARG A 265 1.62 -13.77 10.07
N THR A 266 0.72 -13.11 9.34
CA THR A 266 0.66 -13.12 7.88
C THR A 266 1.57 -12.05 7.29
N CYS A 267 2.57 -12.47 6.54
CA CYS A 267 3.41 -11.63 5.71
C CYS A 267 2.90 -11.64 4.28
N VAL A 268 2.75 -10.44 3.69
CA VAL A 268 2.37 -10.27 2.28
C VAL A 268 3.58 -9.74 1.53
N ALA A 269 3.93 -10.38 0.41
CA ALA A 269 5.13 -10.09 -0.35
C ALA A 269 4.86 -9.97 -1.85
N ILE A 270 5.52 -8.99 -2.48
CA ILE A 270 5.49 -8.77 -3.92
C ILE A 270 6.27 -9.92 -4.60
N PRO A 271 5.67 -10.73 -5.49
CA PRO A 271 6.31 -11.92 -6.03
C PRO A 271 7.53 -11.61 -6.90
N ALA A 272 8.55 -12.47 -6.83
CA ALA A 272 9.81 -12.31 -7.55
C ALA A 272 9.65 -12.21 -9.08
N SER A 273 8.75 -12.99 -9.69
CA SER A 273 8.54 -12.93 -11.13
C SER A 273 7.89 -11.62 -11.59
N PHE A 274 7.00 -11.04 -10.78
CA PHE A 274 6.45 -9.70 -11.02
C PHE A 274 7.55 -8.63 -10.94
N ILE A 275 8.34 -8.63 -9.86
CA ILE A 275 9.50 -7.73 -9.70
C ILE A 275 10.46 -7.86 -10.89
N GLN A 276 10.86 -9.08 -11.22
CA GLN A 276 11.82 -9.33 -12.30
C GLN A 276 11.29 -8.89 -13.66
N SER A 277 9.98 -9.02 -13.91
CA SER A 277 9.36 -8.54 -15.15
C SER A 277 9.50 -7.01 -15.28
N ILE A 278 9.28 -6.25 -14.20
CA ILE A 278 9.47 -4.80 -14.16
C ILE A 278 10.95 -4.44 -14.36
N LEU A 279 11.86 -5.07 -13.60
CA LEU A 279 13.30 -4.81 -13.73
C LEU A 279 13.83 -5.09 -15.15
N THR A 280 13.33 -6.16 -15.78
CA THR A 280 13.67 -6.49 -17.18
C THR A 280 13.14 -5.43 -18.14
N ALA A 281 11.89 -5.00 -17.97
CA ALA A 281 11.29 -3.95 -18.80
C ALA A 281 11.99 -2.59 -18.62
N LEU A 282 12.47 -2.27 -17.41
CA LEU A 282 13.29 -1.08 -17.17
C LEU A 282 14.62 -1.12 -17.92
N GLN A 283 15.32 -2.26 -17.88
CA GLN A 283 16.58 -2.44 -18.63
C GLN A 283 16.37 -2.27 -20.14
N LYS A 284 15.23 -2.74 -20.67
CA LYS A 284 14.85 -2.59 -22.08
C LYS A 284 14.22 -1.24 -22.43
N ARG A 285 13.94 -0.38 -21.44
CA ARG A 285 13.19 0.88 -21.59
C ARG A 285 11.76 0.70 -22.11
N GLU A 286 11.15 -0.42 -21.80
CA GLU A 286 9.77 -0.81 -22.20
C GLU A 286 8.76 -0.59 -21.05
N TYR A 287 9.23 -0.29 -19.84
CA TYR A 287 8.34 -0.04 -18.71
C TYR A 287 7.75 1.37 -18.77
N HIS A 288 6.42 1.47 -18.87
CA HIS A 288 5.68 2.74 -18.98
C HIS A 288 4.75 3.02 -17.79
N GLY A 289 4.95 2.28 -16.69
CA GLY A 289 4.06 2.27 -15.53
C GLY A 289 3.05 1.12 -15.60
N LEU A 290 2.36 0.87 -14.50
CA LEU A 290 1.34 -0.18 -14.43
C LEU A 290 0.08 0.19 -15.24
N GLY A 291 -0.39 -0.78 -16.01
CA GLY A 291 -1.69 -0.76 -16.67
C GLY A 291 -2.76 -1.40 -15.80
N TYR A 292 -4.04 -1.13 -16.10
CA TYR A 292 -5.16 -1.73 -15.37
C TYR A 292 -6.41 -1.83 -16.25
N PHE A 293 -7.37 -2.67 -15.86
CA PHE A 293 -8.67 -2.72 -16.51
C PHE A 293 -9.61 -1.67 -15.92
N HIS A 294 -9.98 -0.67 -16.73
CA HIS A 294 -10.95 0.36 -16.37
C HIS A 294 -12.36 -0.02 -16.86
N PHE A 295 -12.87 -1.14 -16.37
CA PHE A 295 -14.25 -1.58 -16.52
C PHE A 295 -14.64 -2.38 -15.28
N TYR A 296 -15.93 -2.46 -15.01
CA TYR A 296 -16.47 -3.23 -13.89
C TYR A 296 -17.26 -4.40 -14.43
N TRP A 297 -17.16 -5.53 -13.74
CA TRP A 297 -17.76 -6.79 -14.14
C TRP A 297 -18.41 -7.49 -12.93
N GLU A 298 -19.27 -8.46 -13.22
CA GLU A 298 -19.83 -9.36 -12.23
C GLU A 298 -19.62 -10.83 -12.65
N PRO A 299 -19.48 -11.75 -11.68
CA PRO A 299 -19.45 -13.18 -11.94
C PRO A 299 -20.67 -13.66 -12.74
N ALA A 300 -20.46 -14.49 -13.75
CA ALA A 300 -21.53 -15.01 -14.61
C ALA A 300 -22.24 -16.23 -13.99
N LEU A 301 -22.68 -16.11 -12.73
CA LEU A 301 -23.22 -17.23 -11.95
C LEU A 301 -24.69 -17.54 -12.26
N ASN A 302 -25.47 -16.54 -12.66
CA ASN A 302 -26.92 -16.69 -12.87
C ASN A 302 -27.24 -17.25 -14.27
N PRO A 303 -27.79 -18.48 -14.39
CA PRO A 303 -28.11 -19.07 -15.69
C PRO A 303 -29.13 -18.26 -16.50
N ALA A 304 -30.06 -17.55 -15.83
CA ALA A 304 -31.05 -16.72 -16.51
C ALA A 304 -30.40 -15.48 -17.14
N SER A 305 -29.41 -14.88 -16.49
CA SER A 305 -28.62 -13.77 -17.06
C SER A 305 -27.89 -14.24 -18.31
N LEU A 306 -27.21 -15.38 -18.24
CA LEU A 306 -26.50 -15.97 -19.39
C LEU A 306 -27.44 -16.34 -20.54
N ALA A 307 -28.61 -16.92 -20.24
CA ALA A 307 -29.62 -17.25 -21.23
C ALA A 307 -30.18 -16.00 -21.92
N ARG A 308 -30.41 -14.90 -21.18
CA ARG A 308 -30.81 -13.60 -21.75
C ARG A 308 -29.76 -13.06 -22.72
N LEU A 309 -28.48 -13.18 -22.35
CA LEU A 309 -27.34 -12.79 -23.18
C LEU A 309 -27.02 -13.81 -24.29
N LYS A 310 -27.78 -14.91 -24.36
CA LYS A 310 -27.70 -15.96 -25.39
C LYS A 310 -26.34 -16.65 -25.45
N LEU A 311 -25.61 -16.75 -24.33
CA LEU A 311 -24.35 -17.48 -24.30
C LEU A 311 -24.61 -18.98 -24.51
N PRO A 312 -24.04 -19.64 -25.53
CA PRO A 312 -24.23 -21.06 -25.75
C PRO A 312 -23.26 -21.89 -24.89
N GLY A 313 -23.67 -23.13 -24.61
CA GLY A 313 -22.85 -24.12 -23.91
C GLY A 313 -22.77 -23.86 -22.40
N GLU A 314 -21.68 -24.32 -21.80
CA GLU A 314 -21.46 -24.19 -20.35
C GLU A 314 -21.24 -22.73 -19.93
N PRO A 315 -21.79 -22.31 -18.77
CA PRO A 315 -21.49 -21.04 -18.13
C PRO A 315 -19.98 -20.79 -18.01
N ARG A 316 -19.53 -19.60 -18.41
CA ARG A 316 -18.12 -19.17 -18.33
C ARG A 316 -18.01 -17.65 -18.56
N GLY A 317 -16.86 -17.10 -18.20
CA GLY A 317 -16.56 -15.68 -18.36
C GLY A 317 -17.26 -14.78 -17.34
N VAL A 318 -17.12 -13.48 -17.56
CA VAL A 318 -17.64 -12.43 -16.68
C VAL A 318 -18.50 -11.44 -17.43
N ILE A 319 -19.54 -10.92 -16.80
CA ILE A 319 -20.47 -9.96 -17.43
C ILE A 319 -19.99 -8.54 -17.14
N VAL A 320 -19.76 -7.73 -18.16
CA VAL A 320 -19.43 -6.32 -18.02
C VAL A 320 -20.68 -5.56 -17.56
N VAL A 321 -20.59 -4.88 -16.41
CA VAL A 321 -21.72 -4.12 -15.84
C VAL A 321 -21.59 -2.62 -16.03
N ASN A 322 -20.36 -2.10 -16.05
CA ASN A 322 -20.12 -0.66 -16.23
C ASN A 322 -18.78 -0.42 -16.93
N VAL A 323 -18.75 0.55 -17.84
CA VAL A 323 -17.54 0.98 -18.54
C VAL A 323 -17.45 2.51 -18.45
N PRO A 324 -16.82 3.04 -17.39
CA PRO A 324 -16.71 4.49 -17.22
C PRO A 324 -15.90 5.13 -18.35
N GLN A 325 -16.06 6.45 -18.49
CA GLN A 325 -15.21 7.23 -19.37
C GLN A 325 -13.76 7.18 -18.85
N ARG A 326 -12.84 6.81 -19.73
CA ARG A 326 -11.42 6.71 -19.36
C ARG A 326 -10.78 8.08 -19.18
N PRO A 327 -9.83 8.23 -18.24
CA PRO A 327 -9.04 9.46 -18.05
C PRO A 327 -8.24 9.87 -19.30
N ASP A 328 -7.82 8.90 -20.10
CA ASP A 328 -7.09 9.14 -21.35
C ASP A 328 -7.99 9.43 -22.56
N THR A 329 -9.31 9.58 -22.34
CA THR A 329 -10.33 9.87 -23.35
C THR A 329 -10.46 8.83 -24.48
N THR A 330 -9.83 7.66 -24.33
CA THR A 330 -9.95 6.56 -25.29
C THR A 330 -11.40 6.08 -25.32
N THR A 331 -11.94 5.89 -26.53
CA THR A 331 -13.29 5.34 -26.69
C THR A 331 -13.35 3.91 -26.12
N PRO A 332 -14.32 3.60 -25.24
CA PRO A 332 -14.47 2.25 -24.72
C PRO A 332 -14.75 1.21 -25.82
N VAL A 333 -13.96 0.13 -25.83
CA VAL A 333 -14.15 -1.00 -26.75
C VAL A 333 -15.17 -2.02 -26.23
N LEU A 334 -15.30 -2.09 -24.90
CA LEU A 334 -16.29 -2.90 -24.20
C LEU A 334 -17.59 -2.10 -23.99
N LYS A 335 -18.68 -2.82 -23.80
CA LYS A 335 -20.01 -2.28 -23.49
C LYS A 335 -20.60 -3.07 -22.32
N PRO A 336 -21.48 -2.45 -21.51
CA PRO A 336 -22.32 -3.21 -20.60
C PRO A 336 -23.03 -4.35 -21.34
N GLU A 337 -23.21 -5.48 -20.66
CA GLU A 337 -23.76 -6.74 -21.17
C GLU A 337 -22.84 -7.57 -22.07
N ASP A 338 -21.62 -7.11 -22.37
CA ASP A 338 -20.60 -7.99 -22.92
C ASP A 338 -20.25 -9.09 -21.92
N ILE A 339 -20.04 -10.31 -22.40
CA ILE A 339 -19.41 -11.37 -21.60
C ILE A 339 -17.96 -11.51 -22.04
N ILE A 340 -17.01 -11.23 -21.15
CA ILE A 340 -15.58 -11.47 -21.43
C ILE A 340 -15.30 -12.94 -21.18
N LEU A 341 -14.88 -13.66 -22.22
CA LEU A 341 -14.63 -15.10 -22.17
C LEU A 341 -13.15 -15.44 -22.02
N ARG A 342 -12.28 -14.62 -22.61
CA ARG A 342 -10.83 -14.84 -22.64
C ARG A 342 -10.09 -13.53 -22.69
N ILE A 343 -9.00 -13.42 -21.94
CA ILE A 343 -8.09 -12.26 -21.94
C ILE A 343 -6.66 -12.77 -22.16
N ASP A 344 -5.96 -12.20 -23.15
CA ASP A 344 -4.56 -12.52 -23.48
C ASP A 344 -4.26 -14.03 -23.63
N GLY A 345 -5.24 -14.80 -24.12
CA GLY A 345 -5.11 -16.25 -24.29
C GLY A 345 -5.56 -17.08 -23.09
N PHE A 346 -5.91 -16.47 -21.96
CA PHE A 346 -6.40 -17.15 -20.76
C PHE A 346 -7.92 -17.16 -20.70
N ASP A 347 -8.51 -18.37 -20.64
CA ASP A 347 -9.95 -18.54 -20.44
C ASP A 347 -10.35 -18.10 -19.04
N LEU A 348 -11.47 -17.39 -18.96
CA LEU A 348 -12.07 -16.96 -17.70
C LEU A 348 -13.18 -17.92 -17.30
N ASP A 349 -13.18 -18.35 -16.04
CA ASP A 349 -14.29 -19.10 -15.47
C ASP A 349 -15.47 -18.18 -15.09
N ILE A 350 -16.52 -18.76 -14.49
CA ILE A 350 -17.72 -18.02 -14.07
C ILE A 350 -17.50 -17.06 -12.91
N GLN A 351 -16.40 -17.21 -12.15
CA GLN A 351 -16.05 -16.35 -11.04
C GLN A 351 -15.15 -15.20 -11.47
N GLY A 352 -14.58 -15.27 -12.67
CA GLY A 352 -13.63 -14.29 -13.19
C GLY A 352 -12.17 -14.67 -12.94
N ASP A 353 -11.93 -15.90 -12.51
CA ASP A 353 -10.58 -16.42 -12.36
C ASP A 353 -10.07 -16.99 -13.68
N TYR A 354 -8.76 -16.89 -13.87
CA TYR A 354 -8.00 -17.60 -14.89
C TYR A 354 -6.95 -18.50 -14.24
N ASN A 355 -6.49 -19.53 -14.96
CA ASN A 355 -5.44 -20.41 -14.45
C ASN A 355 -4.06 -19.90 -14.89
N ASP A 356 -3.33 -19.28 -13.97
CA ASP A 356 -1.95 -18.84 -14.17
C ASP A 356 -0.97 -20.04 -14.07
N PRO A 357 -0.04 -20.22 -15.04
CA PRO A 357 0.92 -21.31 -14.99
C PRO A 357 1.89 -21.29 -13.80
N GLU A 358 2.14 -20.12 -13.21
CA GLU A 358 3.03 -19.96 -12.06
C GLU A 358 2.25 -19.94 -10.74
N PHE A 359 1.10 -19.28 -10.71
CA PHE A 359 0.39 -18.95 -9.48
C PHE A 359 -0.90 -19.74 -9.23
N GLY A 360 -1.41 -20.47 -10.23
CA GLY A 360 -2.70 -21.14 -10.16
C GLY A 360 -3.87 -20.18 -10.44
N HIS A 361 -5.03 -20.44 -9.84
CA HIS A 361 -6.23 -19.63 -10.05
C HIS A 361 -6.07 -18.22 -9.48
N LEU A 362 -6.23 -17.21 -10.33
CA LEU A 362 -6.15 -15.79 -9.97
C LEU A 362 -7.26 -15.00 -10.66
N MET A 363 -7.72 -13.93 -10.00
CA MET A 363 -8.69 -12.99 -10.54
C MET A 363 -8.13 -12.27 -11.78
N LEU A 364 -9.01 -11.95 -12.75
CA LEU A 364 -8.64 -11.40 -14.05
C LEU A 364 -7.83 -10.09 -14.01
N GLU A 365 -7.93 -9.29 -12.95
CA GLU A 365 -7.24 -8.00 -12.80
C GLU A 365 -5.73 -8.15 -12.95
N ASN A 366 -5.17 -9.27 -12.49
CA ASN A 366 -3.74 -9.55 -12.59
C ASN A 366 -3.24 -9.65 -14.05
N LEU A 367 -4.12 -9.99 -15.01
CA LEU A 367 -3.76 -10.07 -16.44
C LEU A 367 -3.36 -8.71 -17.02
N ALA A 368 -3.78 -7.59 -16.42
CA ALA A 368 -3.36 -6.26 -16.84
C ALA A 368 -1.88 -5.96 -16.54
N MET A 369 -1.27 -6.71 -15.62
CA MET A 369 0.11 -6.50 -15.14
C MET A 369 1.01 -7.73 -15.35
N ARG A 370 0.46 -8.81 -15.90
CA ARG A 370 1.19 -10.03 -16.23
C ARG A 370 2.02 -9.84 -17.51
N GLN A 371 3.22 -9.27 -17.37
CA GLN A 371 4.11 -8.93 -18.50
C GLN A 371 3.44 -7.97 -19.51
N ARG A 372 2.67 -7.03 -18.99
CA ARG A 372 1.98 -5.97 -19.74
C ARG A 372 2.14 -4.66 -18.98
N TRP A 373 2.27 -3.57 -19.71
CA TRP A 373 2.48 -2.23 -19.17
C TRP A 373 1.43 -1.26 -19.66
N ALA A 374 1.35 -0.10 -19.01
CA ALA A 374 0.52 0.99 -19.47
C ALA A 374 0.78 1.30 -20.95
N GLY A 375 -0.31 1.44 -21.71
CA GLY A 375 -0.29 1.54 -23.15
C GLY A 375 -0.48 0.22 -23.87
N ASP A 376 -0.03 -0.94 -23.37
CA ASP A 376 -0.05 -2.20 -24.14
C ASP A 376 -1.44 -2.62 -24.62
N ASP A 377 -1.48 -3.32 -25.76
CA ASP A 377 -2.70 -3.91 -26.31
C ASP A 377 -2.94 -5.31 -25.74
N VAL A 378 -4.10 -5.54 -25.14
CA VAL A 378 -4.55 -6.83 -24.64
C VAL A 378 -5.69 -7.35 -25.51
N LYS A 379 -5.53 -8.55 -26.08
CA LYS A 379 -6.59 -9.19 -26.87
C LYS A 379 -7.63 -9.81 -25.95
N MET A 380 -8.91 -9.56 -26.23
CA MET A 380 -10.02 -10.15 -25.50
C MET A 380 -10.98 -10.83 -26.46
N GLN A 381 -11.46 -12.03 -26.10
CA GLN A 381 -12.60 -12.65 -26.74
C GLN A 381 -13.84 -12.36 -25.90
N ILE A 382 -14.84 -11.75 -26.53
CA ILE A 382 -16.09 -11.36 -25.87
C ILE A 382 -17.28 -11.99 -26.58
N TRP A 383 -18.40 -12.05 -25.87
CA TRP A 383 -19.72 -12.36 -26.40
C TRP A 383 -20.60 -11.12 -26.32
N ARG A 384 -21.10 -10.67 -27.46
CA ARG A 384 -21.96 -9.49 -27.58
C ARG A 384 -23.11 -9.79 -28.53
N ASP A 385 -24.33 -9.45 -28.13
CA ASP A 385 -25.55 -9.60 -28.95
C ASP A 385 -25.73 -11.00 -29.55
N GLY A 386 -25.33 -12.05 -28.82
CA GLY A 386 -25.44 -13.43 -29.29
C GLY A 386 -24.35 -13.86 -30.28
N LYS A 387 -23.22 -13.13 -30.36
CA LYS A 387 -22.12 -13.44 -31.29
C LYS A 387 -20.75 -13.35 -30.59
N PRO A 388 -19.79 -14.22 -30.95
CA PRO A 388 -18.41 -14.07 -30.50
C PRO A 388 -17.75 -12.91 -31.25
N MET A 389 -16.93 -12.13 -30.54
CA MET A 389 -16.15 -11.03 -31.10
C MET A 389 -14.74 -11.04 -30.50
N GLU A 390 -13.76 -10.59 -31.27
CA GLU A 390 -12.43 -10.25 -30.75
C GLU A 390 -12.31 -8.74 -30.68
N VAL A 391 -11.80 -8.24 -29.54
CA VAL A 391 -11.53 -6.82 -29.33
C VAL A 391 -10.12 -6.64 -28.79
N THR A 392 -9.52 -5.49 -29.10
CA THR A 392 -8.22 -5.09 -28.56
C THR A 392 -8.43 -4.01 -27.52
N TYR A 393 -8.03 -4.27 -26.28
CA TYR A 393 -8.12 -3.34 -25.16
C TYR A 393 -6.75 -2.69 -24.91
N ARG A 394 -6.65 -1.37 -25.15
CA ARG A 394 -5.46 -0.56 -24.85
C ARG A 394 -5.38 -0.29 -23.35
N LEU A 395 -4.39 -0.79 -22.61
CA LEU A 395 -4.30 -0.59 -21.16
C LEU A 395 -4.07 0.89 -20.80
N PRO A 396 -4.98 1.56 -20.05
CA PRO A 396 -4.73 2.89 -19.53
C PRO A 396 -3.59 2.86 -18.51
N ARG A 397 -2.89 3.99 -18.39
CA ARG A 397 -1.91 4.19 -17.33
C ARG A 397 -2.60 4.51 -16.02
N PHE A 398 -2.21 3.83 -14.94
CA PHE A 398 -2.64 4.24 -13.61
C PHE A 398 -2.03 5.60 -13.21
N ASN A 399 -2.88 6.50 -12.73
CA ASN A 399 -2.47 7.77 -12.14
C ASN A 399 -3.41 8.09 -10.98
N TYR A 400 -2.87 8.58 -9.87
CA TYR A 400 -3.65 8.97 -8.69
C TYR A 400 -4.71 10.03 -9.01
N THR A 401 -4.47 10.89 -10.00
CA THR A 401 -5.42 11.92 -10.45
C THR A 401 -6.60 11.35 -11.27
N ASN A 402 -6.63 10.05 -11.55
CA ASN A 402 -7.75 9.39 -12.22
C ASN A 402 -8.96 9.16 -11.29
N SER A 403 -8.81 9.36 -9.98
CA SER A 403 -9.87 9.23 -8.98
C SER A 403 -10.36 10.61 -8.53
N LEU A 404 -11.65 10.74 -8.18
CA LEU A 404 -12.20 12.00 -7.66
C LEU A 404 -11.52 12.43 -6.36
N VAL A 405 -11.19 11.44 -5.53
CA VAL A 405 -10.36 11.57 -4.33
C VAL A 405 -9.07 10.77 -4.57
N PRO A 406 -7.97 11.43 -4.99
CA PRO A 406 -6.69 10.76 -5.20
C PRO A 406 -6.15 10.11 -3.92
N TYR A 407 -5.51 8.94 -4.05
CA TYR A 407 -4.94 8.22 -2.90
C TYR A 407 -3.89 9.06 -2.16
N ALA A 408 -2.97 9.66 -2.91
CA ALA A 408 -1.92 10.53 -2.38
C ALA A 408 -1.36 11.45 -3.48
N ALA A 409 -0.70 12.53 -3.04
CA ALA A 409 0.22 13.33 -3.85
C ALA A 409 1.64 13.09 -3.32
N TYR A 410 2.31 12.06 -3.84
CA TYR A 410 3.68 11.72 -3.43
C TYR A 410 4.69 12.74 -3.96
N ASP A 411 5.82 12.93 -3.25
CA ASP A 411 6.93 13.82 -3.66
C ASP A 411 6.50 15.28 -3.94
N GLN A 412 5.44 15.73 -3.27
CA GLN A 412 4.88 17.06 -3.41
C GLN A 412 4.45 17.57 -2.03
N GLU A 413 4.93 18.76 -1.64
CA GLU A 413 4.47 19.39 -0.40
C GLU A 413 2.99 19.83 -0.55
N PRO A 414 2.08 19.51 0.40
CA PRO A 414 0.64 19.61 0.22
C PRO A 414 0.13 20.97 -0.22
N ASP A 415 -0.88 20.94 -1.09
CA ASP A 415 -1.52 22.17 -1.58
C ASP A 415 -2.54 22.70 -0.57
N TYR A 416 -2.52 24.01 -0.36
CA TYR A 416 -3.49 24.70 0.48
C TYR A 416 -3.66 26.17 0.07
N LEU A 417 -4.79 26.77 0.45
CA LEU A 417 -5.06 28.20 0.31
C LEU A 417 -5.76 28.71 1.57
N ILE A 418 -5.30 29.83 2.11
CA ILE A 418 -5.86 30.51 3.29
C ILE A 418 -6.37 31.88 2.87
N ALA A 419 -7.65 32.14 3.14
CA ALA A 419 -8.28 33.44 2.92
C ALA A 419 -9.15 33.81 4.14
N GLY A 420 -8.84 34.92 4.82
CA GLY A 420 -9.54 35.36 6.03
C GLY A 420 -9.55 34.33 7.17
N GLY A 421 -8.54 33.45 7.22
CA GLY A 421 -8.48 32.32 8.16
C GLY A 421 -9.23 31.06 7.74
N LEU A 422 -9.97 31.07 6.62
CA LEU A 422 -10.57 29.86 6.04
C LEU A 422 -9.48 29.06 5.33
N VAL A 423 -9.29 27.78 5.70
CA VAL A 423 -8.21 26.93 5.17
C VAL A 423 -8.75 25.90 4.20
N PHE A 424 -8.40 26.05 2.93
CA PHE A 424 -8.82 25.17 1.83
C PHE A 424 -7.71 24.22 1.40
N GLN A 425 -8.05 22.97 1.12
CA GLN A 425 -7.14 21.93 0.65
C GLN A 425 -7.84 21.04 -0.40
N PRO A 426 -7.13 20.36 -1.31
CA PRO A 426 -7.73 19.29 -2.09
C PRO A 426 -8.18 18.14 -1.16
N LEU A 427 -9.30 17.49 -1.47
CA LEU A 427 -9.67 16.27 -0.77
C LEU A 427 -8.84 15.10 -1.31
N LEU A 428 -8.00 14.53 -0.46
CA LEU A 428 -7.16 13.35 -0.76
C LEU A 428 -7.51 12.22 0.22
N ASP A 429 -7.27 10.97 -0.17
CA ASP A 429 -7.42 9.83 0.75
C ASP A 429 -6.44 9.97 1.93
N SER A 430 -5.20 10.43 1.66
CA SER A 430 -4.22 10.74 2.70
C SER A 430 -4.69 11.77 3.74
N TYR A 431 -5.58 12.71 3.35
CA TYR A 431 -6.24 13.58 4.32
C TYR A 431 -7.21 12.78 5.20
N LEU A 432 -8.04 11.91 4.62
CA LEU A 432 -8.95 11.03 5.37
C LEU A 432 -8.21 10.07 6.31
N GLN A 433 -7.05 9.55 5.90
CA GLN A 433 -6.20 8.68 6.72
C GLN A 433 -5.68 9.37 8.00
N SER A 434 -5.68 10.71 8.06
CA SER A 434 -5.28 11.44 9.28
C SER A 434 -6.19 11.19 10.48
N TRP A 435 -7.37 10.57 10.29
CA TRP A 435 -8.25 10.10 11.37
C TRP A 435 -7.75 8.83 12.09
N GLY A 436 -6.60 8.29 11.69
CA GLY A 436 -5.93 7.14 12.31
C GLY A 436 -6.25 5.79 11.63
N PRO A 437 -5.85 4.65 12.24
CA PRO A 437 -5.97 3.33 11.60
C PRO A 437 -7.39 2.97 11.13
N GLU A 438 -8.40 3.35 11.92
CA GLU A 438 -9.82 3.12 11.61
C GLU A 438 -10.48 4.30 10.87
N TRP A 439 -9.71 5.03 10.05
CA TRP A 439 -10.19 6.24 9.39
C TRP A 439 -11.45 6.03 8.56
N LYS A 440 -11.62 4.86 7.90
CA LYS A 440 -12.82 4.55 7.11
C LYS A 440 -14.10 4.62 7.94
N GLN A 441 -14.01 4.36 9.24
CA GLN A 441 -15.12 4.43 10.20
C GLN A 441 -15.20 5.78 10.94
N ARG A 442 -14.05 6.44 11.13
CA ARG A 442 -13.93 7.67 11.95
C ARG A 442 -14.02 8.98 11.16
N ALA A 443 -13.58 8.97 9.90
CA ALA A 443 -13.66 10.15 9.04
C ALA A 443 -15.13 10.48 8.73
N PRO A 444 -15.46 11.76 8.46
CA PRO A 444 -16.84 12.14 8.14
C PRO A 444 -17.38 11.31 6.97
N PHE A 445 -18.51 10.62 7.20
CA PHE A 445 -19.09 9.67 6.25
C PHE A 445 -19.22 10.23 4.83
N ARG A 446 -19.71 11.47 4.67
CA ARG A 446 -19.88 12.09 3.35
C ARG A 446 -18.54 12.38 2.65
N LEU A 447 -17.43 12.58 3.37
CA LEU A 447 -16.12 12.70 2.73
C LEU A 447 -15.63 11.34 2.23
N ASN A 448 -15.79 10.29 3.04
CA ASN A 448 -15.46 8.92 2.63
C ASN A 448 -16.36 8.42 1.49
N TYR A 449 -17.62 8.89 1.42
CA TYR A 449 -18.53 8.54 0.33
C TYR A 449 -17.98 8.95 -1.05
N TYR A 450 -17.26 10.08 -1.15
CA TYR A 450 -16.65 10.53 -2.40
C TYR A 450 -15.56 9.60 -2.93
N ASN A 451 -14.96 8.73 -2.11
CA ASN A 451 -14.04 7.70 -2.59
C ASN A 451 -14.72 6.70 -3.55
N ASN A 452 -16.05 6.58 -3.49
CA ASN A 452 -16.83 5.71 -4.36
C ASN A 452 -17.35 6.42 -5.62
N GLU A 453 -17.12 7.73 -5.74
CA GLU A 453 -17.55 8.52 -6.90
C GLU A 453 -16.41 8.61 -7.93
N GLN A 454 -16.80 8.56 -9.21
CA GLN A 454 -15.87 8.74 -10.33
C GLN A 454 -15.75 10.23 -10.68
N PRO A 455 -14.56 10.71 -11.07
CA PRO A 455 -14.42 12.08 -11.55
C PRO A 455 -15.19 12.26 -12.86
N THR A 456 -15.74 13.46 -13.05
CA THR A 456 -16.38 13.85 -14.32
C THR A 456 -15.63 15.03 -14.92
N HIS A 457 -15.91 15.36 -16.19
CA HIS A 457 -15.34 16.56 -16.82
C HIS A 457 -15.68 17.85 -16.04
N GLU A 458 -16.87 17.91 -15.45
CA GLU A 458 -17.35 19.07 -14.68
C GLU A 458 -16.83 19.07 -13.23
N ARG A 459 -16.49 17.89 -12.70
CA ARG A 459 -16.02 17.70 -11.32
C ARG A 459 -14.85 16.71 -11.29
N PRO A 460 -13.66 17.11 -11.77
CA PRO A 460 -12.50 16.23 -11.83
C PRO A 460 -11.79 16.04 -10.47
N ALA A 461 -12.06 16.91 -9.50
CA ALA A 461 -11.47 16.89 -8.16
C ALA A 461 -12.36 17.67 -7.18
N LEU A 462 -12.02 17.63 -5.89
CA LEU A 462 -12.77 18.29 -4.81
C LEU A 462 -11.87 19.21 -4.00
N VAL A 463 -12.40 20.38 -3.61
CA VAL A 463 -11.78 21.28 -2.65
C VAL A 463 -12.58 21.26 -1.34
N LEU A 464 -11.86 21.13 -0.23
CA LEU A 464 -12.39 21.07 1.12
C LEU A 464 -12.04 22.35 1.89
N LEU A 465 -13.00 22.97 2.56
CA LEU A 465 -12.73 23.80 3.73
C LEU A 465 -12.36 22.87 4.89
N SER A 466 -11.05 22.68 5.07
CA SER A 466 -10.52 21.73 6.05
C SER A 466 -10.73 22.20 7.49
N GLN A 467 -10.54 23.50 7.76
CA GLN A 467 -10.74 24.14 9.05
C GLN A 467 -10.86 25.67 8.89
N VAL A 468 -11.29 26.33 9.97
CA VAL A 468 -11.24 27.79 10.11
C VAL A 468 -10.29 28.16 11.25
N LEU A 469 -9.32 29.03 10.97
CA LEU A 469 -8.41 29.61 11.96
C LEU A 469 -9.07 30.85 12.57
N PRO A 470 -9.40 30.85 13.88
CA PRO A 470 -10.15 31.93 14.51
C PRO A 470 -9.54 33.33 14.37
N ASP A 471 -10.34 34.28 13.87
CA ASP A 471 -10.06 35.71 13.83
C ASP A 471 -11.38 36.50 13.95
N PRO A 472 -11.38 37.76 14.45
CA PRO A 472 -12.59 38.58 14.44
C PRO A 472 -13.28 38.69 13.08
N TYR A 473 -12.55 38.54 11.98
CA TYR A 473 -13.09 38.54 10.62
C TYR A 473 -14.04 37.36 10.31
N ASN A 474 -13.83 36.18 10.92
CA ASN A 474 -14.59 34.95 10.63
C ASN A 474 -15.52 34.51 11.78
N ILE A 475 -15.98 35.47 12.60
CA ILE A 475 -16.88 35.20 13.72
C ILE A 475 -18.15 34.48 13.27
N GLY A 476 -18.52 33.42 13.98
CA GLY A 476 -19.67 32.55 13.69
C GLY A 476 -19.31 31.31 12.88
N TYR A 477 -18.13 31.30 12.24
CA TYR A 477 -17.68 30.19 11.40
C TYR A 477 -16.53 29.37 12.00
N GLN A 478 -16.10 29.66 13.24
CA GLN A 478 -14.87 29.09 13.81
C GLN A 478 -14.91 27.56 13.98
N GLU A 479 -16.10 26.98 14.18
CA GLU A 479 -16.28 25.53 14.34
C GLU A 479 -16.45 24.78 13.01
N GLN A 480 -16.49 25.51 11.88
CA GLN A 480 -16.72 24.92 10.57
C GLN A 480 -15.46 24.22 10.06
N LYS A 481 -15.63 22.99 9.57
CA LYS A 481 -14.56 22.12 9.08
C LYS A 481 -15.13 21.01 8.22
N CYS A 482 -14.29 20.39 7.40
CA CYS A 482 -14.64 19.23 6.59
C CYS A 482 -15.83 19.48 5.62
N LEU A 483 -15.98 20.70 5.12
CA LEU A 483 -17.06 21.07 4.19
C LEU A 483 -16.52 21.11 2.76
N VAL A 484 -17.19 20.45 1.80
CA VAL A 484 -16.75 20.44 0.40
C VAL A 484 -17.29 21.67 -0.29
N VAL A 485 -16.42 22.46 -0.91
CA VAL A 485 -16.78 23.67 -1.64
C VAL A 485 -17.45 23.28 -2.96
N ASP A 486 -18.60 23.87 -3.27
CA ASP A 486 -19.25 23.76 -4.59
C ASP A 486 -18.95 25.00 -5.44
N LYS A 487 -19.27 26.20 -4.91
CA LYS A 487 -19.06 27.46 -5.62
C LYS A 487 -18.42 28.52 -4.77
N VAL A 488 -17.66 29.40 -5.42
CA VAL A 488 -17.22 30.67 -4.85
C VAL A 488 -17.56 31.78 -5.82
N ASN A 489 -18.29 32.80 -5.35
CA ASN A 489 -18.72 33.94 -6.15
C ASN A 489 -19.42 33.52 -7.45
N GLY A 490 -20.27 32.50 -7.37
CA GLY A 490 -21.01 31.94 -8.50
C GLY A 490 -20.23 31.03 -9.45
N GLN A 491 -18.91 30.86 -9.26
CA GLN A 491 -18.06 29.99 -10.08
C GLN A 491 -17.88 28.62 -9.41
N HIS A 492 -18.03 27.54 -10.17
CA HIS A 492 -17.79 26.17 -9.68
C HIS A 492 -16.32 25.94 -9.35
N ILE A 493 -16.06 25.27 -8.23
CA ILE A 493 -14.72 25.01 -7.72
C ILE A 493 -14.45 23.50 -7.72
N SER A 494 -13.49 23.06 -8.51
CA SER A 494 -13.00 21.67 -8.48
C SER A 494 -11.54 21.59 -8.03
N ARG A 495 -10.76 22.64 -8.25
CA ARG A 495 -9.35 22.74 -7.85
C ARG A 495 -9.08 24.04 -7.11
N LEU A 496 -8.00 24.07 -6.34
CA LEU A 496 -7.59 25.30 -5.64
C LEU A 496 -7.23 26.45 -6.59
N SER A 497 -6.85 26.17 -7.84
CA SER A 497 -6.70 27.19 -8.88
C SER A 497 -8.01 27.92 -9.16
N ASP A 498 -9.11 27.16 -9.26
CA ASP A 498 -10.45 27.72 -9.51
C ASP A 498 -10.86 28.60 -8.34
N LEU A 499 -10.58 28.15 -7.11
CA LEU A 499 -10.85 28.90 -5.89
C LEU A 499 -10.08 30.24 -5.88
N ARG A 500 -8.78 30.19 -6.14
CA ARG A 500 -7.93 31.40 -6.20
C ARG A 500 -8.48 32.40 -7.22
N ASP A 501 -8.85 31.93 -8.40
CA ASP A 501 -9.33 32.78 -9.48
C ASP A 501 -10.74 33.32 -9.19
N ALA A 502 -11.58 32.54 -8.50
CA ALA A 502 -12.91 32.96 -8.05
C ALA A 502 -12.85 34.04 -6.95
N LEU A 503 -11.89 33.94 -6.02
CA LEU A 503 -11.67 34.96 -4.98
C LEU A 503 -11.24 36.32 -5.55
N GLN A 504 -10.72 36.39 -6.79
CA GLN A 504 -10.44 37.68 -7.44
C GLN A 504 -11.69 38.39 -7.98
N LYS A 505 -12.86 37.73 -7.96
CA LYS A 505 -14.12 38.24 -8.52
C LYS A 505 -15.23 38.25 -7.46
N PRO A 506 -15.13 39.06 -6.40
CA PRO A 506 -16.14 39.11 -5.34
C PRO A 506 -17.49 39.63 -5.85
N LEU A 507 -18.57 39.25 -5.17
CA LEU A 507 -19.93 39.71 -5.45
C LEU A 507 -20.30 40.80 -4.45
N ASP A 508 -20.59 42.01 -4.93
CA ASP A 508 -21.01 43.15 -4.12
C ASP A 508 -20.09 43.47 -2.92
N GLY A 509 -18.78 43.22 -3.08
CA GLY A 509 -17.79 43.43 -2.02
C GLY A 509 -17.62 42.24 -1.06
N PHE A 510 -18.23 41.09 -1.34
CA PHE A 510 -18.18 39.90 -0.50
C PHE A 510 -17.63 38.68 -1.24
N HIS A 511 -17.00 37.78 -0.50
CA HIS A 511 -16.82 36.39 -0.91
C HIS A 511 -18.01 35.57 -0.44
N VAL A 512 -18.73 34.98 -1.40
CA VAL A 512 -19.84 34.06 -1.16
C VAL A 512 -19.36 32.65 -1.48
N ILE A 513 -19.27 31.81 -0.46
CA ILE A 513 -18.74 30.45 -0.54
C ILE A 513 -19.89 29.48 -0.28
N ASP A 514 -20.32 28.78 -1.31
CA ASP A 514 -21.37 27.77 -1.25
C ASP A 514 -20.74 26.37 -1.11
N PHE A 515 -21.28 25.56 -0.21
CA PHE A 515 -20.83 24.20 0.04
C PHE A 515 -21.76 23.17 -0.63
N ALA A 516 -21.23 21.98 -0.85
CA ALA A 516 -21.97 20.88 -1.44
C ALA A 516 -23.22 20.53 -0.60
N ALA A 517 -24.31 20.20 -1.29
CA ALA A 517 -25.57 19.85 -0.66
C ALA A 517 -25.38 18.72 0.38
N GLY A 518 -26.14 18.80 1.49
CA GLY A 518 -26.07 17.85 2.59
C GLY A 518 -25.05 18.18 3.69
N ASP A 519 -24.24 19.23 3.53
CA ASP A 519 -23.51 19.84 4.66
C ASP A 519 -24.47 20.53 5.66
N SER A 520 -24.09 20.58 6.93
CA SER A 520 -24.84 21.33 7.96
C SER A 520 -24.84 22.84 7.70
N LEU A 521 -23.77 23.36 7.10
CA LEU A 521 -23.66 24.75 6.65
C LEU A 521 -23.65 24.79 5.12
N GLN A 522 -24.57 25.56 4.55
CA GLN A 522 -24.70 25.68 3.09
C GLN A 522 -23.90 26.84 2.51
N ARG A 523 -23.61 27.88 3.30
CA ARG A 523 -22.95 29.10 2.82
C ARG A 523 -22.14 29.81 3.89
N ILE A 524 -20.99 30.34 3.49
CA ILE A 524 -20.24 31.38 4.21
C ILE A 524 -20.26 32.67 3.39
N VAL A 525 -20.44 33.80 4.05
CA VAL A 525 -20.29 35.15 3.45
C VAL A 525 -19.32 35.96 4.31
N VAL A 526 -18.28 36.51 3.68
CA VAL A 526 -17.24 37.33 4.34
C VAL A 526 -16.84 38.51 3.44
N GLU A 527 -16.34 39.60 4.01
CA GLU A 527 -15.98 40.83 3.29
C GLU A 527 -14.72 40.65 2.43
N ALA A 528 -14.80 40.91 1.14
CA ALA A 528 -13.68 40.78 0.23
C ALA A 528 -12.73 41.99 0.27
N GLY A 529 -11.54 41.84 -0.30
CA GLY A 529 -10.62 42.97 -0.49
C GLY A 529 -9.70 43.19 0.71
N GLU A 530 -9.62 44.41 1.23
CA GLU A 530 -8.62 44.76 2.25
C GLU A 530 -8.88 44.06 3.59
N ALA A 531 -10.15 43.97 4.01
CA ALA A 531 -10.53 43.29 5.25
C ALA A 531 -10.07 41.81 5.27
N GLU A 532 -10.27 41.10 4.15
CA GLU A 532 -9.78 39.72 3.96
C GLU A 532 -8.26 39.65 4.04
N ARG A 533 -7.55 40.51 3.31
CA ARG A 533 -6.07 40.52 3.27
C ARG A 533 -5.47 40.79 4.64
N GLU A 534 -6.00 41.77 5.36
CA GLU A 534 -5.56 42.09 6.72
C GLU A 534 -5.84 40.92 7.68
N ALA A 535 -7.01 40.28 7.57
CA ALA A 535 -7.35 39.11 8.35
C ALA A 535 -6.41 37.93 8.06
N THR A 536 -6.14 37.65 6.79
CA THR A 536 -5.16 36.65 6.35
C THR A 536 -3.80 36.95 6.96
N ALA A 537 -3.29 38.18 6.85
CA ALA A 537 -1.99 38.57 7.42
C ALA A 537 -1.95 38.39 8.96
N ARG A 538 -3.01 38.78 9.68
CA ARG A 538 -3.12 38.57 11.13
C ARG A 538 -3.09 37.09 11.49
N VAL A 539 -3.85 36.27 10.77
CA VAL A 539 -3.90 34.82 10.99
C VAL A 539 -2.53 34.19 10.73
N LEU A 540 -1.90 34.45 9.58
CA LEU A 540 -0.57 33.91 9.28
C LEU A 540 0.44 34.24 10.39
N LYS A 541 0.46 35.49 10.86
CA LYS A 541 1.33 35.93 11.94
C LYS A 541 1.01 35.23 13.27
N ARG A 542 -0.27 35.14 13.65
CA ARG A 542 -0.70 34.55 14.94
C ARG A 542 -0.42 33.05 15.01
N TYR A 543 -0.58 32.34 13.90
CA TYR A 543 -0.43 30.89 13.81
C TYR A 543 0.96 30.45 13.30
N GLY A 544 1.87 31.39 13.02
CA GLY A 544 3.23 31.07 12.58
C GLY A 544 3.31 30.46 11.18
N ILE A 545 2.36 30.79 10.31
CA ILE A 545 2.27 30.26 8.95
C ILE A 545 3.05 31.19 8.01
N SER A 546 3.99 30.64 7.24
CA SER A 546 4.90 31.43 6.40
C SER A 546 4.24 32.01 5.15
N GLN A 547 3.25 31.33 4.57
CA GLN A 547 2.61 31.70 3.30
C GLN A 547 1.11 31.44 3.37
N SER A 548 0.30 32.28 2.70
CA SER A 548 -1.16 32.09 2.62
C SER A 548 -1.58 31.01 1.64
N SER A 549 -0.71 30.60 0.72
CA SER A 549 -1.06 29.54 -0.22
C SER A 549 0.17 28.76 -0.66
N ARG A 550 -0.07 27.49 -0.92
CA ARG A 550 0.82 26.60 -1.64
C ARG A 550 -0.01 25.90 -2.72
N LEU A 551 0.36 26.10 -3.97
CA LEU A 551 -0.26 25.43 -5.11
C LEU A 551 0.89 24.84 -5.93
N ALA A 552 1.14 23.55 -5.82
CA ALA A 552 2.08 22.93 -6.74
C ALA A 552 1.52 23.06 -8.15
N HIS A 553 2.38 23.41 -9.09
CA HIS A 553 2.09 23.12 -10.49
C HIS A 553 1.93 21.60 -10.61
N PRO A 554 0.95 21.09 -11.38
CA PRO A 554 0.81 19.66 -11.59
C PRO A 554 2.13 19.14 -12.16
N SER A 555 2.95 18.61 -11.26
CA SER A 555 4.18 17.98 -11.62
C SER A 555 3.69 16.65 -12.14
N GLU A 556 3.80 16.43 -13.45
CA GLU A 556 3.69 15.09 -13.99
C GLU A 556 4.76 14.25 -13.29
N ILE A 557 4.39 13.62 -12.17
CA ILE A 557 5.15 12.50 -11.62
C ILE A 557 4.91 11.39 -12.62
N VAL A 558 5.73 11.39 -13.67
CA VAL A 558 5.83 10.29 -14.58
C VAL A 558 6.47 9.16 -13.77
N ALA A 559 5.64 8.34 -13.11
CA ALA A 559 6.07 7.06 -12.56
C ALA A 559 7.00 6.37 -13.58
N GLY A 560 8.20 6.02 -13.13
CA GLY A 560 9.20 5.36 -13.98
C GLY A 560 10.17 6.26 -14.76
N LYS A 561 10.20 7.60 -14.58
CA LYS A 561 11.38 8.37 -15.00
C LYS A 561 12.51 8.24 -13.97
N PRO A 562 13.78 8.10 -14.39
CA PRO A 562 14.91 8.17 -13.48
C PRO A 562 14.85 9.49 -12.71
N VAL A 563 15.00 9.41 -11.39
CA VAL A 563 15.09 10.61 -10.54
C VAL A 563 16.49 11.16 -10.73
N ASN A 564 16.62 12.31 -11.42
CA ASN A 564 17.89 13.01 -11.54
C ASN A 564 18.36 13.54 -10.19
#